data_AF-A0A811KJP6-F1
#
_entry.id   AF-A0A811KJP6-F1
#
_cell.length_a   1.000
_cell.length_b   1.000
_cell.length_c   1.000
_cell.angle_alpha   90.00
_cell.angle_beta   90.00
_cell.angle_gamma   90.00
#
_symmetry.space_group_name_H-M   'P 1'
#
loop_
_entity.id
_entity.type
_entity.pdbx_description
1 polymer ?
#
loop_
_entity_poly.entity_id
_entity_poly.type
_entity_poly.pdbx_seq_one_letter_code
_entity_poly.pdbx_strand_id
1 'polypeptide(L)'
;MCKRKPKEKPIPELTSQNIHEVLPLLYEAKVVPVEKRHIYDVFYTPKIEATEFKATPIIMFLGQYSVGKTSMIKYFVGSEYPGSMIGPEPTTDCFTAIFYSDNPHEEMGPSLIANPTLPFGALQKFGGAFENRLRGAAVDSKILKHMTFIDTPGILAGDKQVKSRN
;
A
#
# COMPACT_ATOMS: atom_id res chain seq x y z
N MET A 1 31.14 34.22 1.51
CA MET A 1 29.84 34.80 1.12
C MET A 1 28.72 33.89 1.60
N CYS A 2 27.97 34.30 2.63
CA CYS A 2 26.81 33.54 3.10
C CYS A 2 25.63 33.83 2.15
N LYS A 3 25.25 32.86 1.31
CA LYS A 3 24.07 33.02 0.43
C LYS A 3 22.84 33.17 1.33
N ARG A 4 22.11 34.29 1.19
CA ARG A 4 20.82 34.48 1.86
C ARG A 4 19.92 33.30 1.52
N LYS A 5 19.42 32.59 2.54
CA LYS A 5 18.39 31.56 2.33
C LYS A 5 17.21 32.22 1.59
N PRO A 6 16.62 31.56 0.58
CA PRO A 6 15.42 32.06 -0.07
C PRO A 6 14.35 32.37 0.98
N LYS A 7 13.62 33.48 0.84
CA LYS A 7 12.44 33.72 1.67
C LYS A 7 11.46 32.57 1.40
N GLU A 8 11.22 31.72 2.40
CA GLU A 8 10.21 30.67 2.32
C GLU A 8 8.86 31.33 2.00
N LYS A 9 8.20 30.85 0.94
CA LYS A 9 6.84 31.27 0.65
C LYS A 9 5.95 30.78 1.80
N PRO A 10 5.03 31.62 2.30
CA PRO A 10 4.09 31.19 3.33
C PRO A 10 3.27 30.00 2.81
N ILE A 11 3.10 28.98 3.65
CA ILE A 11 2.23 27.84 3.34
C ILE A 11 0.79 28.38 3.29
N PRO A 12 0.02 28.10 2.22
CA PRO A 12 -1.38 28.51 2.14
C PRO A 12 -2.21 27.96 3.31
N GLU A 13 -3.32 28.62 3.63
CA GLU A 13 -4.29 28.08 4.59
C GLU A 13 -4.91 26.79 4.05
N LEU A 14 -5.06 25.80 4.93
CA LEU A 14 -5.64 24.51 4.58
C LEU A 14 -7.16 24.64 4.37
N THR A 15 -7.63 24.21 3.21
CA THR A 15 -9.06 24.16 2.84
C THR A 15 -9.40 22.79 2.26
N SER A 16 -10.70 22.48 2.18
CA SER A 16 -11.15 21.22 1.56
C SER A 16 -10.74 21.08 0.10
N GLN A 17 -10.53 22.20 -0.61
CA GLN A 17 -10.17 22.21 -2.03
C GLN A 17 -8.67 22.00 -2.28
N ASN A 18 -7.81 22.36 -1.32
CA ASN A 18 -6.35 22.32 -1.49
C ASN A 18 -5.67 21.28 -0.58
N ILE A 19 -6.44 20.41 0.09
CA ILE A 19 -5.94 19.48 1.10
C ILE A 19 -4.76 18.62 0.60
N HIS A 20 -4.83 18.10 -0.62
CA HIS A 20 -3.76 17.26 -1.20
C HIS A 20 -2.49 18.04 -1.53
N GLU A 21 -2.56 19.37 -1.65
CA GLU A 21 -1.41 20.24 -1.93
C GLU A 21 -0.80 20.77 -0.63
N VAL A 22 -1.64 21.21 0.31
CA VAL A 22 -1.19 21.90 1.53
C VAL A 22 -0.79 20.92 2.63
N LEU A 23 -1.45 19.78 2.75
CA LEU A 23 -1.15 18.80 3.80
C LEU A 23 0.31 18.27 3.72
N PRO A 24 0.85 17.88 2.55
CA PRO A 24 2.26 17.51 2.45
C PRO A 24 3.21 18.65 2.85
N LEU A 25 2.90 19.90 2.50
CA LEU A 25 3.71 21.07 2.86
C LEU A 25 3.73 21.30 4.38
N LEU A 26 2.58 21.15 5.03
CA LEU A 26 2.48 21.24 6.49
C LEU A 26 3.23 20.11 7.18
N TYR A 27 3.12 18.87 6.68
CA TYR A 27 3.87 17.73 7.19
C TYR A 27 5.38 17.99 7.14
N GLU A 28 5.91 18.42 5.99
CA GLU A 28 7.34 18.75 5.82
C GLU A 28 7.80 19.90 6.72
N ALA A 29 6.97 20.93 6.87
CA ALA A 29 7.35 22.12 7.63
C ALA A 29 7.22 21.96 9.15
N LYS A 30 6.30 21.11 9.62
CA LYS A 30 5.93 21.04 11.05
C LYS A 30 6.22 19.69 11.71
N VAL A 31 6.11 18.58 10.97
CA VAL A 31 6.22 17.23 11.54
C VAL A 31 7.60 16.64 11.29
N VAL A 32 8.10 16.69 10.06
CA VAL A 32 9.41 16.13 9.68
C VAL A 32 10.58 16.65 10.53
N PRO A 33 10.65 17.94 10.96
CA PRO A 33 11.72 18.40 11.85
C PRO A 33 11.71 17.70 13.21
N VAL A 34 10.51 17.37 13.73
CA VAL A 34 10.34 16.67 15.01
C VAL A 34 10.70 15.20 14.85
N GLU A 35 10.23 14.55 13.79
CA GLU A 35 10.58 13.14 13.48
C GLU A 35 12.11 12.97 13.39
N LYS A 36 12.79 13.86 12.65
CA LYS A 36 14.26 13.84 12.52
C LYS A 36 14.97 14.08 13.83
N ARG A 37 14.48 15.00 14.66
CA ARG A 37 15.07 15.30 15.98
C ARG A 37 15.00 14.09 16.92
N HIS A 38 13.95 13.28 16.79
CA HIS A 38 13.70 12.12 17.65
C HIS A 38 14.04 10.78 16.98
N ILE A 39 14.61 10.79 15.78
CA ILE A 39 14.98 9.58 15.02
C ILE A 39 13.78 8.62 14.90
N TYR A 40 12.61 9.21 14.64
CA TYR A 40 11.32 8.53 14.74
C TYR A 40 11.20 7.33 13.78
N ASP A 41 11.85 7.42 12.62
CA ASP A 41 11.91 6.39 11.59
C ASP A 41 12.61 5.11 12.06
N VAL A 42 13.55 5.20 13.02
CA VAL A 42 14.23 4.05 13.60
C VAL A 42 13.36 3.29 14.61
N PHE A 43 12.43 3.99 15.28
CA PHE A 43 11.60 3.40 16.34
C PHE A 43 10.18 3.06 15.91
N TYR A 44 9.64 3.79 14.94
CA TYR A 44 8.22 3.73 14.59
C TYR A 44 8.01 3.62 13.08
N THR A 45 7.54 4.69 12.45
CA THR A 45 7.18 4.69 11.02
C THR A 45 8.17 5.55 10.24
N PRO A 46 8.58 5.11 9.03
CA PRO A 46 9.31 5.96 8.11
C PRO A 46 8.54 7.25 7.82
N LYS A 47 9.27 8.23 7.30
CA LYS A 47 8.69 9.45 6.77
C LYS A 47 7.61 9.13 5.73
N ILE A 48 6.47 9.80 5.81
CA ILE A 48 5.37 9.68 4.85
C ILE A 48 5.81 10.23 3.50
N GLU A 49 5.62 9.45 2.44
CA GLU A 49 5.96 9.83 1.07
C GLU A 49 4.87 10.67 0.41
N ALA A 50 5.26 11.48 -0.57
CA ALA A 50 4.32 12.34 -1.33
C ALA A 50 3.21 11.54 -2.04
N THR A 51 3.50 10.29 -2.42
CA THR A 51 2.56 9.34 -3.05
C THR A 51 1.46 8.91 -2.11
N GLU A 52 1.77 8.72 -0.83
CA GLU A 52 0.80 8.31 0.20
C GLU A 52 -0.28 9.39 0.44
N PHE A 53 0.09 10.68 0.37
CA PHE A 53 -0.88 11.79 0.48
C PHE A 53 -1.86 11.89 -0.70
N LYS A 54 -1.49 11.30 -1.85
CA LYS A 54 -2.28 11.30 -3.09
C LYS A 54 -2.91 9.93 -3.39
N ALA A 55 -2.69 8.96 -2.51
CA ALA A 55 -3.18 7.61 -2.67
C ALA A 55 -4.71 7.61 -2.78
N THR A 56 -5.24 6.76 -3.66
CA THR A 56 -6.66 6.41 -3.58
C THR A 56 -6.92 5.61 -2.30
N PRO A 57 -8.16 5.65 -1.76
CA PRO A 57 -8.53 4.82 -0.63
C PRO A 57 -8.15 3.35 -0.83
N ILE A 58 -7.49 2.77 0.17
CA ILE A 58 -7.08 1.36 0.15
C ILE A 58 -8.02 0.56 1.06
N ILE A 59 -8.64 -0.49 0.51
CA ILE A 59 -9.54 -1.39 1.24
C ILE A 59 -8.85 -2.75 1.36
N MET A 60 -8.57 -3.16 2.60
CA MET A 60 -7.89 -4.43 2.89
C MET A 60 -8.87 -5.48 3.40
N PHE A 61 -8.86 -6.66 2.80
CA PHE A 61 -9.71 -7.77 3.19
C PHE A 61 -8.97 -8.69 4.14
N LEU A 62 -9.45 -8.82 5.38
CA LEU A 62 -8.90 -9.71 6.40
C LEU A 62 -9.88 -10.84 6.72
N GLY A 63 -9.34 -12.02 6.99
CA GLY A 63 -10.16 -13.18 7.35
C GLY A 63 -9.43 -14.50 7.14
N GLN A 64 -10.00 -15.58 7.66
CA GLN A 64 -9.44 -16.92 7.55
C GLN A 64 -9.36 -17.40 6.09
N TYR A 65 -8.73 -18.56 5.89
CA TYR A 65 -8.79 -19.24 4.59
C TYR A 65 -10.24 -19.55 4.20
N SER A 66 -10.54 -19.42 2.91
CA SER A 66 -11.83 -19.83 2.32
C SER A 66 -13.07 -19.09 2.83
N VAL A 67 -12.94 -17.92 3.44
CA VAL A 67 -14.08 -17.07 3.86
C VAL A 67 -14.60 -16.12 2.75
N GLY A 68 -14.09 -16.24 1.52
CA GLY A 68 -14.59 -15.50 0.36
C GLY A 68 -13.95 -14.13 0.09
N LYS A 69 -12.78 -13.81 0.68
CA LYS A 69 -12.05 -12.54 0.44
C LYS A 69 -11.80 -12.28 -1.05
N THR A 70 -11.10 -13.21 -1.70
CA THR A 70 -10.80 -13.16 -3.14
C THR A 70 -12.08 -13.07 -3.98
N SER A 71 -13.10 -13.87 -3.63
CA SER A 71 -14.40 -13.86 -4.31
C SER A 71 -15.12 -12.51 -4.21
N MET A 72 -15.05 -11.85 -3.06
CA MET A 72 -15.63 -10.53 -2.83
C MET A 72 -14.92 -9.45 -3.65
N ILE A 73 -13.59 -9.52 -3.75
CA ILE A 73 -12.81 -8.61 -4.61
C ILE A 73 -13.18 -8.82 -6.08
N LYS A 74 -13.26 -10.08 -6.55
CA LYS A 74 -13.70 -10.38 -7.93
C LYS A 74 -15.10 -9.83 -8.21
N TYR A 75 -16.00 -9.95 -7.25
CA TYR A 75 -17.35 -9.39 -7.36
C TYR A 75 -17.33 -7.86 -7.54
N PHE A 76 -16.49 -7.15 -6.79
CA PHE A 76 -16.35 -5.70 -6.94
C PHE A 76 -15.65 -5.27 -8.23
N VAL A 77 -14.56 -5.96 -8.60
CA VAL A 77 -13.76 -5.64 -9.78
C VAL A 77 -14.51 -6.00 -11.07
N GLY A 78 -15.37 -7.03 -11.03
CA GLY A 78 -16.14 -7.53 -12.16
C GLY A 78 -15.36 -8.46 -13.09
N SER A 79 -14.15 -8.86 -12.71
CA SER A 79 -13.28 -9.75 -13.48
C SER A 79 -12.33 -10.54 -12.59
N GLU A 80 -11.71 -11.56 -13.18
CA GLU A 80 -10.55 -12.23 -12.62
C GLU A 80 -9.33 -11.29 -12.62
N TYR A 81 -8.41 -11.50 -11.68
CA TYR A 81 -7.16 -10.75 -11.59
C TYR A 81 -5.96 -11.68 -11.32
N PRO A 82 -4.73 -11.28 -11.68
CA PRO A 82 -3.53 -12.07 -11.37
C PRO A 82 -3.45 -12.48 -9.89
N GLY A 83 -3.16 -13.76 -9.63
CA GLY A 83 -3.09 -14.29 -8.26
C GLY A 83 -4.45 -14.60 -7.61
N SER A 84 -5.57 -14.40 -8.31
CA SER A 84 -6.91 -14.67 -7.77
C SER A 84 -7.38 -16.13 -7.90
N MET A 85 -6.48 -17.07 -8.23
CA MET A 85 -6.81 -18.49 -8.34
C MET A 85 -7.28 -19.02 -6.98
N ILE A 86 -8.53 -19.48 -6.92
CA ILE A 86 -9.13 -20.10 -5.74
C ILE A 86 -8.97 -21.61 -5.91
N GLY A 87 -8.13 -22.22 -5.09
CA GLY A 87 -7.90 -23.67 -5.09
C GLY A 87 -8.14 -24.28 -3.70
N PRO A 88 -8.17 -25.62 -3.60
CA PRO A 88 -8.42 -26.35 -2.36
C PRO A 88 -7.25 -26.30 -1.34
N GLU A 89 -6.04 -25.95 -1.77
CA GLU A 89 -4.87 -25.68 -0.93
C GLU A 89 -4.75 -24.17 -0.61
N PRO A 90 -3.88 -23.70 0.32
CA PRO A 90 -3.69 -22.27 0.58
C PRO A 90 -3.27 -21.54 -0.71
N THR A 91 -4.22 -20.95 -1.44
CA THR A 91 -3.92 -20.35 -2.76
C THR A 91 -3.50 -18.89 -2.68
N THR A 92 -3.68 -18.25 -1.53
CA THR A 92 -3.25 -16.87 -1.28
C THR A 92 -2.16 -16.88 -0.20
N ASP A 93 -0.91 -17.10 -0.60
CA ASP A 93 0.27 -16.99 0.27
C ASP A 93 0.94 -15.60 0.20
N CYS A 94 0.43 -14.73 -0.70
CA CYS A 94 0.92 -13.38 -0.92
C CYS A 94 -0.15 -12.34 -0.58
N PHE A 95 0.30 -11.15 -0.17
CA PHE A 95 -0.50 -9.94 -0.21
C PHE A 95 -0.58 -9.48 -1.66
N THR A 96 -1.79 -9.33 -2.20
CA THR A 96 -2.00 -8.87 -3.57
C THR A 96 -2.62 -7.49 -3.53
N ALA A 97 -1.93 -6.49 -4.08
CA ALA A 97 -2.47 -5.18 -4.34
C ALA A 97 -3.16 -5.16 -5.70
N ILE A 98 -4.48 -4.97 -5.72
CA ILE A 98 -5.29 -4.86 -6.93
C ILE A 98 -5.55 -3.37 -7.19
N PHE A 99 -4.96 -2.82 -8.25
CA PHE A 99 -4.97 -1.40 -8.58
C PHE A 99 -5.26 -1.16 -10.06
N TYR A 100 -5.64 0.08 -10.39
CA TYR A 100 -6.00 0.45 -11.75
C TYR A 100 -4.79 0.52 -12.68
N SER A 101 -4.96 0.01 -13.90
CA SER A 101 -4.07 0.28 -15.03
C SER A 101 -4.84 0.11 -16.34
N ASP A 102 -4.55 0.95 -17.32
CA ASP A 102 -5.03 0.77 -18.71
C ASP A 102 -4.37 -0.45 -19.39
N ASN A 103 -3.25 -0.93 -18.84
CA ASN A 103 -2.53 -2.11 -19.31
C ASN A 103 -2.54 -3.17 -18.19
N PRO A 104 -3.46 -4.15 -18.23
CA PRO A 104 -3.52 -5.19 -17.21
C PRO A 104 -2.26 -6.06 -17.22
N HIS A 105 -1.67 -6.27 -16.05
CA HIS A 105 -0.48 -7.11 -15.87
C HIS A 105 -0.27 -7.51 -14.40
N GLU A 106 0.64 -8.45 -14.17
CA GLU A 106 1.14 -8.76 -12.83
C GLU A 106 2.41 -7.96 -12.55
N GLU A 107 2.51 -7.39 -11.35
CA GLU A 107 3.72 -6.76 -10.84
C GLU A 107 4.29 -7.53 -9.64
N MET A 108 5.60 -7.67 -9.60
CA MET A 108 6.31 -8.25 -8.47
C MET A 108 6.45 -7.24 -7.33
N GLY A 109 6.49 -7.71 -6.09
CA GLY A 109 6.61 -6.86 -4.90
C GLY A 109 7.72 -5.80 -4.94
N PRO A 110 8.97 -6.14 -5.30
CA PRO A 110 10.02 -5.14 -5.44
C PRO A 110 9.72 -4.04 -6.48
N SER A 111 9.06 -4.39 -7.59
CA SER A 111 8.65 -3.43 -8.62
C SER A 111 7.55 -2.48 -8.11
N LEU A 112 6.58 -3.00 -7.36
CA LEU A 112 5.51 -2.20 -6.75
C LEU A 112 6.06 -1.18 -5.76
N ILE A 113 7.00 -1.61 -4.92
CA ILE A 113 7.63 -0.76 -3.91
C ILE A 113 8.49 0.32 -4.57
N ALA A 114 9.19 -0.02 -5.65
CA ALA A 114 10.00 0.92 -6.42
C ALA A 114 9.16 1.88 -7.29
N ASN A 115 7.86 1.62 -7.48
CA ASN A 115 7.00 2.42 -8.35
C ASN A 115 6.63 3.75 -7.66
N PRO A 116 7.11 4.92 -8.16
CA PRO A 116 6.88 6.21 -7.52
C PRO A 116 5.47 6.77 -7.78
N THR A 117 4.61 6.03 -8.46
CA THR A 117 3.20 6.40 -8.68
C THR A 117 2.25 5.69 -7.73
N LEU A 118 2.73 4.64 -7.03
CA LEU A 118 1.94 3.84 -6.11
C LEU A 118 2.36 4.10 -4.65
N PRO A 119 1.43 4.00 -3.69
CA PRO A 119 1.69 4.30 -2.28
C PRO A 119 2.28 3.10 -1.52
N PHE A 120 3.25 2.39 -2.11
CA PHE A 120 3.82 1.16 -1.53
C PHE A 120 5.29 1.28 -1.13
N GLY A 121 5.95 2.40 -1.40
CA GLY A 121 7.38 2.61 -1.09
C GLY A 121 7.73 2.35 0.37
N ALA A 122 6.88 2.80 1.30
CA ALA A 122 7.08 2.61 2.75
C ALA A 122 7.10 1.13 3.18
N LEU A 123 6.62 0.19 2.36
CA LEU A 123 6.66 -1.25 2.65
C LEU A 123 8.08 -1.83 2.58
N GLN A 124 9.03 -1.13 1.95
CA GLN A 124 10.45 -1.51 1.92
C GLN A 124 11.02 -1.78 3.32
N LYS A 125 10.49 -1.09 4.35
CA LYS A 125 10.91 -1.26 5.75
C LYS A 125 10.74 -2.69 6.27
N PHE A 126 9.85 -3.49 5.68
CA PHE A 126 9.62 -4.89 6.09
C PHE A 126 10.65 -5.86 5.47
N GLY A 127 11.49 -5.38 4.54
CA GLY A 127 12.60 -6.10 3.94
C GLY A 127 12.17 -7.18 2.93
N GLY A 128 13.16 -7.71 2.20
CA GLY A 128 12.93 -8.58 1.04
C GLY A 128 12.07 -9.83 1.30
N ALA A 129 12.01 -10.34 2.53
CA ALA A 129 11.11 -11.44 2.88
C ALA A 129 9.63 -11.08 2.70
N PHE A 130 9.24 -9.85 3.07
CA PHE A 130 7.89 -9.33 2.83
C PHE A 130 7.70 -8.99 1.35
N GLU A 131 8.67 -8.35 0.71
CA GLU A 131 8.59 -7.97 -0.71
C GLU A 131 8.34 -9.19 -1.60
N ASN A 132 8.97 -10.33 -1.29
CA ASN A 132 8.75 -11.59 -2.00
C ASN A 132 7.33 -12.17 -1.83
N ARG A 133 6.61 -11.75 -0.79
CA ARG A 133 5.20 -12.09 -0.52
C ARG A 133 4.23 -10.97 -0.90
N LEU A 134 4.70 -9.91 -1.54
CA LEU A 134 3.86 -8.86 -2.11
C LEU A 134 3.74 -9.08 -3.63
N ARG A 135 2.53 -8.91 -4.15
CA ARG A 135 2.20 -8.97 -5.57
C ARG A 135 1.26 -7.85 -5.95
N GLY A 136 1.26 -7.52 -7.22
CA GLY A 136 0.47 -6.46 -7.81
C GLY A 136 -0.36 -7.03 -8.94
N ALA A 137 -1.63 -6.70 -8.94
CA ALA A 137 -2.57 -7.03 -9.99
C ALA A 137 -3.08 -5.72 -10.57
N ALA A 138 -2.45 -5.29 -11.66
CA ALA A 138 -2.90 -4.16 -12.44
C ALA A 138 -4.10 -4.58 -13.30
N VAL A 139 -5.24 -3.93 -13.13
CA VAL A 139 -6.50 -4.31 -13.79
C VAL A 139 -7.23 -3.08 -14.31
N ASP A 140 -7.76 -3.16 -15.53
CA ASP A 140 -8.66 -2.13 -16.07
C ASP A 140 -10.07 -2.38 -15.52
N SER A 141 -10.37 -1.76 -14.38
CA SER A 141 -11.72 -1.73 -13.81
C SER A 141 -12.07 -0.34 -13.30
N LYS A 142 -13.30 0.10 -13.60
CA LYS A 142 -13.78 1.44 -13.24
C LYS A 142 -13.73 1.70 -11.73
N ILE A 143 -14.01 0.69 -10.91
CA ILE A 143 -13.96 0.85 -9.45
C ILE A 143 -12.52 1.14 -8.99
N LEU A 144 -11.53 0.54 -9.64
CA LEU A 144 -10.13 0.68 -9.28
C LEU A 144 -9.56 2.07 -9.57
N LYS A 145 -10.21 2.87 -10.44
CA LYS A 145 -9.87 4.30 -10.63
C LYS A 145 -10.07 5.11 -9.35
N HIS A 146 -10.87 4.60 -8.42
CA HIS A 146 -11.29 5.32 -7.22
C HIS A 146 -10.81 4.66 -5.92
N MET A 147 -10.33 3.42 -5.97
CA MET A 147 -9.83 2.71 -4.79
C MET A 147 -8.87 1.59 -5.19
N THR A 148 -8.06 1.16 -4.22
CA THR A 148 -7.18 -0.01 -4.35
C THR A 148 -7.67 -1.09 -3.40
N PHE A 149 -7.68 -2.35 -3.83
CA PHE A 149 -7.98 -3.46 -2.94
C PHE A 149 -6.70 -4.19 -2.54
N ILE A 150 -6.63 -4.65 -1.29
CA ILE A 150 -5.58 -5.56 -0.82
C ILE A 150 -6.25 -6.89 -0.48
N ASP A 151 -5.97 -7.92 -1.26
CA ASP A 151 -6.25 -9.30 -0.87
C ASP A 151 -5.12 -9.78 0.05
N THR A 152 -5.48 -10.37 1.18
CA THR A 152 -4.50 -10.83 2.17
C THR A 152 -4.50 -12.35 2.28
N PRO A 153 -3.36 -12.95 2.66
CA PRO A 153 -3.33 -14.35 3.03
C PRO A 153 -4.37 -14.69 4.09
N GLY A 154 -4.93 -15.90 4.02
CA GLY A 154 -5.82 -16.38 5.07
C GLY A 154 -5.14 -16.38 6.43
N ILE A 155 -5.80 -15.84 7.45
CA ILE A 155 -5.31 -15.96 8.83
C ILE A 155 -5.59 -17.38 9.30
N LEU A 156 -4.56 -18.08 9.79
CA LEU A 156 -4.75 -19.39 10.41
C LEU A 156 -5.57 -19.25 11.70
N ALA A 157 -6.62 -20.05 11.83
CA ALA A 157 -7.22 -20.33 13.14
C ALA A 157 -6.45 -21.52 13.76
N GLY A 158 -5.84 -21.36 14.94
CA GLY A 158 -5.22 -22.49 15.67
C GLY A 158 -6.25 -23.60 15.94
N ASP A 159 -5.96 -24.91 15.98
CA ASP A 159 -4.75 -25.65 16.38
C ASP A 159 -4.28 -26.72 15.36
N LYS A 160 -4.74 -26.68 14.10
CA LYS A 160 -4.57 -27.83 13.18
C LYS A 160 -3.21 -27.96 12.46
N GLN A 161 -2.26 -27.03 12.66
CA GLN A 161 -0.96 -27.07 11.97
C GLN A 161 0.29 -27.05 12.87
N VAL A 162 0.16 -27.27 14.18
CA VAL A 162 1.33 -27.66 15.00
C VAL A 162 1.75 -29.12 14.70
N LYS A 163 0.91 -29.91 14.02
CA LYS A 163 1.09 -31.36 13.83
C LYS A 163 1.74 -31.84 12.52
N SER A 164 2.21 -30.98 11.61
CA SER A 164 2.88 -31.45 10.36
C SER A 164 4.38 -31.11 10.27
N ARG A 165 5.05 -30.93 11.40
CA ARG A 165 6.52 -30.82 11.49
C ARG A 165 7.11 -31.88 12.42
N ASN A 166 6.63 -33.12 12.31
CA ASN A 166 7.31 -34.31 12.83
C ASN A 166 7.84 -35.12 11.66
#